data_AF-A0AA39LWP8-F1
#
_entry.id   AF-A0AA39LWP8-F1
#
_cell.length_a   1.000
_cell.length_b   1.000
_cell.length_c   1.000
_cell.angle_alpha   90.00
_cell.angle_beta   90.00
_cell.angle_gamma   90.00
#
_symmetry.space_group_name_H-M   'P 1'
#
loop_
_entity.id
_entity.type
_entity.pdbx_description
1 polymer ?
#
loop_
_entity_poly.entity_id
_entity_poly.type
_entity_poly.pdbx_seq_one_letter_code
_entity_poly.pdbx_strand_id
1 'polypeptide(L)'
;MHRQGKCASFSWHRNVILAGLCWLIGLAFFVVYMTSYTGLYFNLDQFCWLLVENGTLTLFIDKAEVYTTFPALAFTFIMYLIIFIFITLQKFRFSTKHKLMISSEEVGIVIRAFIVFVYVSTMITAWHYGDSYLPNSVWTGVAINLAWIFYCGFNSMLNLLFNRTIRSKCFQKVGIGTNSTTVTVLSVTSTL
;
A
#
# COMPACT_ATOMS: atom_id res chain seq x y z
N MET A 1 -25.97 -22.69 3.35
CA MET A 1 -25.32 -21.65 2.52
C MET A 1 -25.87 -20.22 2.71
N HIS A 2 -27.00 -19.98 3.39
CA HIS A 2 -27.61 -18.64 3.47
C HIS A 2 -26.98 -17.62 4.45
N ARG A 3 -26.10 -18.07 5.37
CA ARG A 3 -25.47 -17.19 6.40
C ARG A 3 -24.19 -16.46 5.94
N GLN A 4 -23.49 -16.95 4.91
CA GLN A 4 -22.25 -16.30 4.43
C GLN A 4 -22.53 -14.98 3.68
N GLY A 5 -23.69 -14.84 3.02
CA GLY A 5 -24.03 -13.63 2.26
C GLY A 5 -24.28 -12.37 3.12
N LYS A 6 -24.85 -12.53 4.32
CA LYS A 6 -25.12 -11.39 5.22
C LYS A 6 -23.84 -10.82 5.84
N CYS A 7 -22.87 -11.67 6.17
CA CYS A 7 -21.59 -11.24 6.74
C CYS A 7 -20.71 -10.52 5.68
N ALA A 8 -20.72 -11.00 4.44
CA ALA A 8 -20.04 -10.35 3.32
C ALA A 8 -20.62 -8.97 3.00
N SER A 9 -21.96 -8.85 2.97
CA SER A 9 -22.63 -7.55 2.75
C SER A 9 -22.33 -6.55 3.86
N PHE A 10 -22.36 -6.96 5.13
CA PHE A 10 -22.04 -6.07 6.25
C PHE A 10 -20.59 -5.57 6.23
N SER A 11 -19.64 -6.42 5.87
CA SER A 11 -18.23 -6.04 5.71
C SER A 11 -18.02 -5.02 4.58
N TRP A 12 -18.75 -5.16 3.47
CA TRP A 12 -18.66 -4.25 2.32
C TRP A 12 -19.06 -2.82 2.68
N HIS A 13 -20.20 -2.63 3.35
CA HIS A 13 -20.66 -1.29 3.75
C HIS A 13 -19.64 -0.58 4.65
N ARG A 14 -19.05 -1.31 5.61
CA ARG A 14 -18.01 -0.78 6.49
C ARG A 14 -16.79 -0.29 5.70
N ASN A 15 -16.32 -1.09 4.73
CA ASN A 15 -15.17 -0.71 3.91
C ASN A 15 -15.45 0.50 3.02
N VAL A 16 -16.66 0.61 2.46
CA VAL A 16 -17.07 1.77 1.66
C VAL A 16 -17.15 3.03 2.52
N ILE A 17 -17.70 2.94 3.73
CA ILE A 17 -17.75 4.07 4.67
C ILE A 17 -16.33 4.52 5.03
N LEU A 18 -15.43 3.59 5.38
CA LEU A 18 -14.04 3.90 5.70
C LEU A 18 -13.32 4.55 4.52
N ALA A 19 -13.48 4.01 3.31
CA ALA A 19 -12.92 4.61 2.10
C ALA A 19 -13.47 6.02 1.87
N GLY A 20 -14.78 6.22 2.03
CA GLY A 20 -15.42 7.53 1.93
C GLY A 20 -14.83 8.54 2.91
N LEU A 21 -14.62 8.15 4.17
CA LEU A 21 -13.97 9.00 5.17
C LEU A 21 -12.53 9.35 4.79
N CYS A 22 -11.74 8.39 4.30
CA CYS A 22 -10.38 8.67 3.81
C CYS A 22 -10.38 9.66 2.65
N TRP A 23 -11.32 9.52 1.71
CA TRP A 23 -11.47 10.46 0.59
C TRP A 23 -11.89 11.85 1.05
N LEU A 24 -12.77 11.97 2.04
CA LEU A 24 -13.17 13.27 2.59
C LEU A 24 -11.99 14.00 3.23
N ILE A 25 -11.11 13.29 3.94
CA ILE A 25 -9.88 13.87 4.49
C ILE A 25 -8.98 14.37 3.35
N GLY A 26 -8.74 13.53 2.33
CA GLY A 26 -7.93 13.92 1.17
C GLY A 26 -8.50 15.10 0.40
N LEU A 27 -9.83 15.14 0.22
CA LEU A 27 -10.54 16.25 -0.42
C LEU A 27 -10.43 17.55 0.40
N ALA A 28 -10.48 17.46 1.73
CA ALA A 28 -10.30 18.63 2.58
C ALA A 28 -8.90 19.26 2.37
N PHE A 29 -7.84 18.44 2.37
CA PHE A 29 -6.49 18.92 2.04
C PHE A 29 -6.43 19.48 0.61
N PHE A 30 -7.02 18.78 -0.37
CA PHE A 30 -7.04 19.25 -1.76
C PHE A 30 -7.70 20.63 -1.92
N VAL A 31 -8.87 20.85 -1.32
CA VAL A 31 -9.58 22.14 -1.37
C VAL A 31 -8.73 23.24 -0.74
N VAL A 32 -8.06 22.93 0.37
CA VAL A 32 -7.15 23.87 1.02
C VAL A 32 -6.01 24.24 0.07
N TYR A 33 -5.30 23.28 -0.54
CA TYR A 33 -4.22 23.56 -1.50
C TYR A 33 -4.69 24.32 -2.76
N MET A 34 -5.97 24.21 -3.15
CA MET A 34 -6.53 24.97 -4.28
C MET A 34 -6.85 26.43 -3.92
N THR A 35 -6.80 26.81 -2.65
CA THR A 35 -7.13 28.16 -2.18
C THR A 35 -5.93 29.10 -2.37
N SER A 36 -6.17 30.34 -2.79
CA SER A 36 -5.12 31.35 -3.05
C SER A 36 -4.25 31.72 -1.85
N TYR A 37 -4.67 31.37 -0.63
CA TYR A 37 -3.94 31.65 0.61
C TYR A 37 -2.81 30.66 0.88
N THR A 38 -2.75 29.57 0.11
CA THR A 38 -1.72 28.52 0.19
C THR A 38 -1.27 28.18 -1.21
N GLY A 39 -0.04 28.55 -1.54
CA GLY A 39 0.55 28.21 -2.83
C GLY A 39 1.52 27.06 -2.70
N LEU A 40 1.43 26.10 -3.61
CA LEU A 40 2.58 25.31 -4.03
C LEU A 40 3.17 26.01 -5.27
N TYR A 41 4.45 26.34 -5.23
CA TYR A 41 5.16 26.81 -6.41
C TYR A 41 6.27 25.83 -6.75
N PHE A 42 6.53 25.67 -8.04
CA PHE A 42 7.63 24.83 -8.50
C PHE A 42 8.91 25.67 -8.54
N ASN A 43 9.88 25.30 -7.72
CA ASN A 43 11.20 25.94 -7.70
C ASN A 43 12.08 25.28 -8.78
N LEU A 44 12.51 26.07 -9.77
CA LEU A 44 13.35 25.60 -10.88
C LEU A 44 14.81 25.32 -10.46
N ASP A 45 15.30 25.95 -9.40
CA ASP A 45 16.68 25.75 -8.95
C ASP A 45 16.84 24.40 -8.24
N GLN A 46 15.80 23.98 -7.53
CA GLN A 46 15.79 22.71 -6.78
C GLN A 46 14.97 21.60 -7.48
N PHE A 47 14.26 21.94 -8.56
CA PHE A 47 13.31 21.06 -9.26
C PHE A 47 12.34 20.37 -8.30
N CYS A 48 11.79 21.12 -7.34
CA CYS A 48 10.88 20.61 -6.33
C CYS A 48 9.67 21.54 -6.14
N TRP A 49 8.59 20.96 -5.62
CA TRP A 49 7.42 21.73 -5.20
C TRP A 49 7.64 22.21 -3.77
N LEU A 50 7.58 23.52 -3.56
CA LEU A 50 7.73 24.15 -2.25
C LEU A 50 6.45 24.89 -1.88
N LEU A 51 6.17 24.93 -0.58
CA LEU A 51 5.09 25.75 -0.05
C LEU A 51 5.53 27.23 0.00
N VAL A 52 4.60 28.14 -0.33
CA VAL A 52 4.83 29.59 -0.19
C VAL A 52 4.87 29.98 1.29
N GLU A 53 6.06 30.28 1.81
CA GLU A 53 6.32 30.55 3.24
C GLU A 53 5.61 31.80 3.81
N ASN A 54 5.03 32.65 2.96
CA ASN A 54 4.49 33.96 3.36
C ASN A 54 3.10 33.91 4.03
N GLY A 55 2.45 32.74 4.11
CA GLY A 55 1.08 32.60 4.62
C GLY A 55 1.00 31.93 5.99
N THR A 56 0.25 32.52 6.93
CA THR A 56 -0.08 31.87 8.22
C THR A 56 -0.84 30.56 8.02
N LEU A 57 -1.69 30.48 6.99
CA LEU A 57 -2.40 29.26 6.59
C LEU A 57 -1.42 28.18 6.10
N THR A 58 -0.41 28.56 5.33
CA THR A 58 0.62 27.64 4.82
C THR A 58 1.37 26.96 5.96
N LEU A 59 1.84 27.74 6.95
CA LEU A 59 2.53 27.20 8.12
C LEU A 59 1.64 26.27 8.95
N PHE A 60 0.35 26.59 9.03
CA PHE A 60 -0.61 25.72 9.70
C PHE A 60 -0.76 24.38 8.98
N ILE A 61 -0.83 24.38 7.65
CA ILE A 61 -0.99 23.15 6.85
C ILE A 61 0.26 22.29 6.88
N ASP A 62 1.44 22.89 6.73
CA ASP A 62 2.70 22.16 6.80
C ASP A 62 2.81 21.39 8.14
N LYS A 63 2.50 22.06 9.25
CA LYS A 63 2.40 21.40 10.56
C LYS A 63 1.30 20.34 10.62
N ALA A 64 0.11 20.65 10.11
CA ALA A 64 -1.02 19.72 10.11
C ALA A 64 -0.72 18.45 9.28
N GLU A 65 0.01 18.57 8.17
CA GLU A 65 0.46 17.47 7.34
C GLU A 65 1.40 16.55 8.11
N VAL A 66 2.42 17.12 8.77
CA VAL A 66 3.34 16.37 9.65
C VAL A 66 2.60 15.68 10.79
N TYR A 67 1.72 16.40 11.50
CA TYR A 67 0.95 15.86 12.63
C TYR A 67 -0.08 14.82 12.22
N THR A 68 -0.51 14.80 10.96
CA THR A 68 -1.45 13.78 10.46
C THR A 68 -0.70 12.55 9.94
N THR A 69 0.39 12.76 9.19
CA THR A 69 1.11 11.69 8.49
C THR A 69 1.96 10.84 9.43
N PHE A 70 2.77 11.43 10.30
CA PHE A 70 3.68 10.66 11.16
C PHE A 70 2.95 9.79 12.19
N PRO A 71 1.89 10.26 12.89
CA PRO A 71 1.11 9.38 13.75
C PRO A 71 0.40 8.27 12.99
N ALA A 72 -0.09 8.53 11.77
CA ALA A 72 -0.67 7.50 10.92
C ALA A 72 0.39 6.44 10.51
N LEU A 73 1.61 6.86 10.19
CA LEU A 73 2.74 5.95 9.92
C LEU A 73 3.11 5.12 11.16
N ALA A 74 3.20 5.74 12.33
CA ALA A 74 3.50 5.03 13.57
C ALA A 74 2.40 4.00 13.92
N PHE A 75 1.13 4.40 13.78
CA PHE A 75 -0.01 3.51 14.00
C PHE A 75 -0.01 2.33 13.02
N THR A 76 0.21 2.58 11.73
CA THR A 76 0.28 1.51 10.72
C THR A 76 1.46 0.56 10.96
N PHE A 77 2.62 1.07 11.38
CA PHE A 77 3.75 0.25 11.78
C PHE A 77 3.42 -0.69 12.95
N ILE A 78 2.81 -0.15 14.02
CA ILE A 78 2.37 -0.94 15.18
C ILE A 78 1.40 -2.04 14.74
N MET A 79 0.43 -1.72 13.89
CA MET A 79 -0.52 -2.68 13.36
C MET A 79 0.17 -3.80 12.57
N TYR A 80 1.15 -3.48 11.72
CA TYR A 80 1.92 -4.50 11.00
C TYR A 80 2.76 -5.37 11.93
N LEU A 81 3.36 -4.82 12.99
CA LEU A 81 4.06 -5.60 14.01
C LEU A 81 3.11 -6.56 14.74
N ILE A 82 1.91 -6.11 15.13
CA ILE A 82 0.89 -6.96 15.75
C ILE A 82 0.51 -8.11 14.84
N ILE A 83 0.23 -7.82 13.56
CA ILE A 83 -0.12 -8.84 12.56
C ILE A 83 1.03 -9.84 12.38
N PHE A 84 2.26 -9.36 12.25
CA PHE A 84 3.45 -10.21 12.09
C PHE A 84 3.70 -11.11 13.30
N ILE A 85 3.61 -10.56 14.52
CA ILE A 85 3.73 -11.30 15.77
C ILE A 85 2.62 -12.35 15.87
N PHE A 86 1.38 -11.98 15.56
CA PHE A 86 0.24 -12.90 15.59
C PHE A 86 0.42 -14.09 14.65
N ILE A 87 0.82 -13.84 13.40
CA ILE A 87 1.11 -14.88 12.40
C ILE A 87 2.26 -15.80 12.89
N THR A 88 3.31 -15.20 13.45
CA THR A 88 4.49 -15.93 13.95
C THR A 88 4.14 -16.80 15.15
N LEU A 89 3.39 -16.26 16.13
CA LEU A 89 2.93 -16.99 17.31
C LEU A 89 1.98 -18.14 16.94
N GLN A 90 1.08 -17.93 15.97
CA GLN A 90 0.24 -19.02 15.46
C GLN A 90 1.08 -20.14 14.84
N LYS A 91 2.10 -19.79 14.05
CA LYS A 91 3.00 -20.78 13.45
C LYS A 91 3.72 -21.60 14.52
N PHE A 92 4.20 -20.96 15.60
CA PHE A 92 4.87 -21.66 16.70
C PHE A 92 3.92 -22.52 17.54
N ARG A 93 2.72 -22.03 17.86
CA ARG A 93 1.77 -22.71 18.75
C ARG A 93 1.11 -23.95 18.14
N PHE A 94 0.93 -23.96 16.82
CA PHE A 94 0.25 -25.06 16.12
C PHE A 94 1.20 -26.01 15.38
N SER A 95 2.51 -25.79 15.45
CA SER A 95 3.52 -26.63 14.77
C SER A 95 3.57 -28.08 15.28
N THR A 96 2.92 -28.41 16.40
CA THR A 96 3.16 -29.69 17.08
C THR A 96 2.13 -30.79 16.78
N LYS A 97 0.89 -30.49 16.34
CA LYS A 97 -0.12 -31.57 16.11
C LYS A 97 -1.12 -31.41 14.97
N HIS A 98 -1.31 -30.22 14.39
CA HIS A 98 -2.16 -30.04 13.21
C HIS A 98 -1.55 -28.94 12.36
N LYS A 99 -1.14 -29.26 11.11
CA LYS A 99 -0.75 -28.24 10.12
C LYS A 99 -1.93 -27.30 9.87
N LEU A 100 -2.08 -26.26 10.68
CA LEU A 100 -2.74 -25.05 10.22
C LEU A 100 -1.86 -24.53 9.08
N MET A 101 -2.25 -24.85 7.86
CA MET A 101 -1.68 -24.27 6.65
C MET A 101 -2.04 -22.78 6.68
N ILE A 102 -1.24 -21.98 7.38
CA ILE A 102 -1.18 -20.54 7.12
C ILE A 102 -0.87 -20.43 5.63
N SER A 103 -1.83 -19.90 4.87
CA SER A 103 -1.65 -19.80 3.43
C SER A 103 -0.45 -18.91 3.18
N SER A 104 0.48 -19.38 2.34
CA SER A 104 1.60 -18.56 1.87
C SER A 104 1.14 -17.22 1.27
N GLU A 105 -0.13 -17.13 0.89
CA GLU A 105 -0.78 -15.92 0.39
C GLU A 105 -0.98 -14.87 1.49
N GLU A 106 -1.34 -15.26 2.72
CA GLU A 106 -1.55 -14.33 3.84
C GLU A 106 -0.24 -13.64 4.22
N VAL A 107 0.83 -14.43 4.37
CA VAL A 107 2.19 -13.89 4.60
C VAL A 107 2.62 -12.99 3.43
N GLY A 108 2.30 -13.40 2.19
CA GLY A 108 2.58 -12.60 1.00
C GLY A 108 1.86 -11.26 0.95
N ILE A 109 0.68 -11.13 1.56
CA ILE A 109 -0.04 -9.85 1.67
C ILE A 109 0.65 -8.95 2.69
N VAL A 110 1.02 -9.49 3.86
CA VAL A 110 1.69 -8.71 4.92
C VAL A 110 3.06 -8.21 4.45
N ILE A 111 3.85 -9.04 3.77
CA ILE A 111 5.14 -8.62 3.21
C ILE A 111 4.96 -7.48 2.20
N ARG A 112 3.95 -7.57 1.31
CA ARG A 112 3.67 -6.49 0.35
C ARG A 112 3.30 -5.19 1.05
N ALA A 113 2.38 -5.27 2.01
CA ALA A 113 1.96 -4.10 2.78
C ALA A 113 3.15 -3.46 3.52
N PHE A 114 4.06 -4.27 4.05
CA PHE A 114 5.28 -3.81 4.69
C PHE A 114 6.26 -3.15 3.70
N ILE A 115 6.47 -3.72 2.50
CA ILE A 115 7.32 -3.10 1.46
C ILE A 115 6.77 -1.73 1.07
N VAL A 116 5.46 -1.63 0.81
CA VAL A 116 4.79 -0.36 0.49
C VAL A 116 4.93 0.63 1.65
N PHE A 117 4.76 0.17 2.89
CA PHE A 117 4.92 1.01 4.07
C PHE A 117 6.33 1.58 4.20
N VAL A 118 7.37 0.75 4.06
CA VAL A 118 8.77 1.21 4.12
C VAL A 118 9.01 2.26 3.04
N TYR A 119 8.56 1.98 1.81
CA TYR A 119 8.70 2.92 0.70
C TYR A 119 8.03 4.27 1.00
N VAL A 120 6.76 4.27 1.41
CA VAL A 120 6.00 5.50 1.73
C VAL A 120 6.60 6.23 2.92
N SER A 121 7.02 5.51 3.96
CA SER A 121 7.64 6.11 5.16
C SER A 121 8.95 6.81 4.82
N THR A 122 9.80 6.18 3.99
CA THR A 122 11.04 6.80 3.49
C THR A 122 10.74 8.03 2.65
N MET A 123 9.73 7.97 1.78
CA MET A 123 9.30 9.09 0.95
C MET A 123 8.79 10.27 1.77
N ILE A 124 7.89 10.05 2.73
CA ILE A 124 7.36 11.09 3.62
C ILE A 124 8.47 11.69 4.48
N THR A 125 9.38 10.86 4.99
CA THR A 125 10.53 11.34 5.76
C THR A 125 11.47 12.18 4.88
N ALA A 126 11.72 11.78 3.64
CA ALA A 126 12.53 12.55 2.69
C ALA A 126 11.87 13.87 2.28
N TRP A 127 10.54 13.89 2.22
CA TRP A 127 9.79 15.09 1.94
C TRP A 127 9.91 16.13 3.07
N HIS A 128 9.68 15.74 4.32
CA HIS A 128 9.67 16.69 5.45
C HIS A 128 11.04 16.96 6.08
N TYR A 129 11.96 16.00 6.03
CA TYR A 129 13.26 16.10 6.71
C TYR A 129 14.45 15.97 5.76
N GLY A 130 14.21 15.88 4.44
CA GLY A 130 15.26 15.66 3.43
C GLY A 130 16.40 16.66 3.53
N ASP A 131 16.11 17.94 3.78
CA ASP A 131 17.13 18.98 3.89
C ASP A 131 18.13 18.77 5.04
N SER A 132 17.75 18.00 6.07
CA SER A 132 18.61 17.73 7.22
C SER A 132 19.63 16.62 6.98
N TYR A 133 19.36 15.68 6.06
CA TYR A 133 20.20 14.49 5.88
C TYR A 133 20.57 14.16 4.44
N LEU A 134 19.89 14.71 3.44
CA LEU A 134 20.25 14.61 2.03
C LEU A 134 21.13 15.82 1.65
N PRO A 135 22.09 15.64 0.72
CA PRO A 135 22.86 16.76 0.22
C PRO A 135 21.94 17.76 -0.48
N ASN A 136 22.13 19.05 -0.19
CA ASN A 136 21.45 20.14 -0.88
C ASN A 136 21.96 20.20 -2.32
N SER A 137 21.28 19.47 -3.20
CA SER A 137 21.63 19.29 -4.60
C SER A 137 20.35 19.21 -5.41
N VAL A 138 20.39 19.75 -6.61
CA VAL A 138 19.29 19.71 -7.58
C VAL A 138 18.82 18.27 -7.84
N TRP A 139 19.76 17.33 -7.84
CA TRP A 139 19.48 15.91 -8.05
C TRP A 139 18.64 15.29 -6.94
N THR A 140 18.74 15.80 -5.71
CA THR A 140 17.93 15.35 -4.57
C THR A 140 16.45 15.66 -4.80
N GLY A 141 16.13 16.89 -5.21
CA GLY A 141 14.75 17.28 -5.54
C GLY A 141 14.18 16.49 -6.71
N VAL A 142 14.97 16.31 -7.79
CA VAL A 142 14.57 15.47 -8.93
C VAL A 142 14.29 14.03 -8.50
N ALA A 143 15.16 13.44 -7.68
CA ALA A 143 15.00 12.06 -7.22
C ALA A 143 13.74 11.87 -6.36
N ILE A 144 13.46 12.80 -5.44
CA ILE A 144 12.25 12.76 -4.59
C ILE A 144 10.98 12.87 -5.45
N ASN A 145 10.95 13.78 -6.43
CA ASN A 145 9.80 13.92 -7.33
C ASN A 145 9.60 12.68 -8.23
N LEU A 146 10.69 12.13 -8.78
CA LEU A 146 10.62 10.88 -9.55
C LEU A 146 10.16 9.71 -8.70
N ALA A 147 10.56 9.63 -7.43
CA ALA A 147 10.07 8.62 -6.51
C ALA A 147 8.54 8.75 -6.30
N TRP A 148 8.02 9.98 -6.14
CA TRP A 148 6.57 10.19 -5.99
C TRP A 148 5.79 9.76 -7.23
N ILE A 149 6.31 10.04 -8.43
CA ILE A 149 5.69 9.57 -9.68
C ILE A 149 5.75 8.05 -9.77
N PHE A 150 6.90 7.46 -9.43
CA PHE A 150 7.10 6.02 -9.49
C PHE A 150 6.20 5.28 -8.50
N TYR A 151 5.93 5.85 -7.32
CA TYR A 151 5.04 5.30 -6.31
C TYR A 151 3.68 4.88 -6.87
N CYS A 152 3.09 5.74 -7.72
CA CYS A 152 1.79 5.51 -8.37
C CYS A 152 1.80 4.21 -9.21
N GLY A 153 2.91 3.91 -9.87
CA GLY A 153 3.10 2.67 -10.64
C GLY A 153 3.55 1.49 -9.78
N PHE A 154 4.35 1.75 -8.76
CA PHE A 154 4.97 0.72 -7.92
C PHE A 154 3.95 -0.17 -7.23
N ASN A 155 2.87 0.40 -6.71
CA ASN A 155 1.80 -0.38 -6.08
C ASN A 155 1.12 -1.34 -7.08
N SER A 156 0.86 -0.87 -8.31
CA SER A 156 0.33 -1.71 -9.39
C SER A 156 1.31 -2.83 -9.79
N MET A 157 2.61 -2.52 -9.87
CA MET A 157 3.65 -3.50 -10.16
C MET A 157 3.74 -4.57 -9.07
N LEU A 158 3.75 -4.20 -7.79
CA LEU A 158 3.75 -5.14 -6.67
C LEU A 158 2.52 -6.06 -6.70
N ASN A 159 1.35 -5.52 -7.03
CA ASN A 159 0.14 -6.32 -7.17
C ASN A 159 0.27 -7.35 -8.30
N LEU A 160 0.83 -6.98 -9.46
CA LEU A 160 1.07 -7.89 -10.58
C LEU A 160 2.12 -8.96 -10.24
N LEU A 161 3.22 -8.57 -9.59
CA LEU A 161 4.34 -9.47 -9.29
C LEU A 161 3.94 -10.57 -8.31
N PHE A 162 3.22 -10.21 -7.25
CA PHE A 162 2.97 -11.12 -6.16
C PHE A 162 1.56 -11.76 -6.20
N ASN A 163 0.59 -11.22 -6.95
CA ASN A 163 -0.72 -11.86 -7.10
C ASN A 163 -0.66 -12.95 -8.18
N ARG A 164 -0.41 -14.20 -7.76
CA ARG A 164 -0.33 -15.37 -8.66
C ARG A 164 -1.58 -15.53 -9.53
N THR A 165 -2.76 -15.23 -9.00
CA THR A 165 -4.03 -15.33 -9.73
C THR A 165 -4.11 -14.32 -10.86
N ILE A 166 -3.77 -13.06 -10.59
CA ILE A 166 -3.73 -12.02 -11.62
C ILE A 166 -2.64 -12.35 -12.64
N ARG A 167 -1.46 -12.73 -12.17
CA ARG A 167 -0.31 -13.09 -13.01
C ARG A 167 -0.63 -14.24 -13.96
N SER A 168 -1.25 -15.31 -13.46
CA SER A 168 -1.68 -16.46 -14.26
C SER A 168 -2.71 -16.07 -15.32
N LYS A 169 -3.71 -15.26 -14.97
CA LYS A 169 -4.71 -14.75 -15.93
C LYS A 169 -4.10 -13.81 -16.97
N CYS A 170 -3.17 -12.94 -16.58
CA CYS A 170 -2.45 -12.06 -17.50
C CYS A 170 -1.58 -12.88 -18.47
N PHE A 171 -0.79 -13.84 -17.98
CA PHE A 171 0.05 -14.68 -18.86
C PHE A 171 -0.77 -15.59 -19.76
N GLN A 172 -1.94 -16.06 -19.31
CA GLN A 172 -2.87 -16.81 -20.16
C GLN A 172 -3.40 -15.94 -21.32
N LYS A 173 -3.74 -14.67 -21.06
CA LYS A 173 -4.17 -13.72 -22.11
C LYS A 173 -3.05 -13.30 -23.07
N VAL A 174 -1.81 -13.27 -22.60
CA VAL A 174 -0.63 -12.92 -23.42
C VAL A 174 -0.10 -14.14 -24.20
N GLY A 175 -0.72 -15.33 -24.07
CA GLY A 175 -0.36 -16.52 -24.83
C GLY A 175 0.88 -17.26 -24.31
N ILE A 176 1.35 -16.94 -23.10
CA ILE A 176 2.53 -17.56 -22.45
C ILE A 176 2.10 -18.74 -21.54
N GLY A 177 0.81 -19.12 -21.54
CA GLY A 177 0.28 -20.18 -20.69
C GLY A 177 0.65 -21.58 -21.17
N THR A 178 1.47 -22.29 -20.37
CA THR A 178 1.66 -23.73 -20.46
C THR A 178 0.34 -24.46 -20.23
N ASN A 179 -0.06 -25.30 -21.19
CA ASN A 179 -1.20 -26.21 -21.07
C ASN A 179 -0.92 -27.22 -19.94
N SER A 180 -1.35 -26.92 -18.72
CA SER A 180 -1.39 -27.91 -17.65
C SER A 180 -2.62 -28.78 -17.89
N THR A 181 -2.50 -29.75 -18.80
CA THR A 181 -3.46 -30.83 -19.00
C THR A 181 -3.54 -31.65 -17.71
N THR A 182 -4.55 -31.36 -16.89
CA THR A 182 -4.98 -32.25 -15.82
C THR A 182 -5.53 -33.52 -16.46
N VAL A 183 -4.70 -34.54 -16.61
CA VAL A 183 -5.12 -35.87 -17.06
C VAL A 183 -5.96 -36.49 -15.95
N THR A 184 -7.29 -36.48 -16.11
CA THR A 184 -8.18 -37.25 -15.27
C THR A 184 -8.04 -38.71 -15.65
N VAL A 185 -7.28 -39.49 -14.88
CA VAL A 185 -7.21 -40.94 -15.04
C VAL A 185 -8.54 -41.51 -14.55
N LEU A 186 -9.44 -41.83 -15.49
CA LEU A 186 -10.61 -42.65 -15.20
C LEU A 186 -10.12 -44.08 -14.92
N SER A 187 -10.07 -44.48 -13.65
CA SER A 187 -9.88 -45.88 -13.30
C SER A 187 -11.13 -46.65 -13.72
N VAL A 188 -11.04 -47.38 -14.83
CA VAL A 188 -12.05 -48.36 -15.23
C VAL A 188 -11.87 -49.58 -14.33
N THR A 189 -12.64 -49.66 -13.26
CA THR A 189 -12.76 -50.86 -12.45
C THR A 189 -13.60 -51.88 -13.22
N SER A 190 -12.93 -52.78 -13.95
CA SER A 190 -13.55 -53.95 -14.56
C SER A 190 -13.90 -54.95 -13.46
N THR A 191 -15.18 -55.03 -13.10
CA THR A 191 -15.75 -56.16 -12.37
C THR A 191 -16.09 -57.26 -13.36
N LEU A 192 -15.33 -58.36 -13.31
CA LEU A 192 -15.73 -59.69 -13.77
C LEU A 192 -15.34 -60.69 -12.68
#